data_AF-F0ZZT9-F1
#
_entry.id   AF-F0ZZT9-F1
#
_cell.length_a   1.000
_cell.length_b   1.000
_cell.length_c   1.000
_cell.angle_alpha   90.00
_cell.angle_beta   90.00
_cell.angle_gamma   90.00
#
_symmetry.space_group_name_H-M   'P 1'
#
loop_
_entity.id
_entity.type
_entity.pdbx_description
1 polymer ?
#
loop_
_entity_poly.entity_id
_entity_poly.type
_entity_poly.pdbx_seq_one_letter_code
_entity_poly.pdbx_strand_id
1 'polypeptide(L)'
;MEFLSNWLKFVALFKIISSLLIFKEDFYKNQMNNDKKKLVNPLFCRILQIWFFYTGVVSLLTTYSLDNKELVLSCFISYLIPLPYLINEFFIHKTYAKIHALHILPICLISIIGLFNHLLVNF
;
A
#
# COMPACT_ATOMS: atom_id res chain seq x y z
N MET A 1 -6.55 20.41 5.65
CA MET A 1 -6.23 20.07 4.25
C MET A 1 -4.75 19.77 4.05
N GLU A 2 -3.84 20.68 4.43
CA GLU A 2 -2.40 20.54 4.16
C GLU A 2 -1.75 19.27 4.75
N PHE A 3 -2.12 18.88 5.97
CA PHE A 3 -1.61 17.66 6.59
C PHE A 3 -1.94 16.40 5.77
N LEU A 4 -3.18 16.26 5.30
CA LEU A 4 -3.61 15.10 4.51
C LEU A 4 -2.92 15.08 3.13
N SER A 5 -2.80 16.24 2.47
CA SER A 5 -2.07 16.36 1.20
C SER A 5 -0.59 15.96 1.36
N ASN A 6 0.09 16.48 2.37
CA ASN A 6 1.49 16.15 2.63
C ASN A 6 1.68 14.69 3.04
N TRP A 7 0.75 14.15 3.84
CA TRP A 7 0.72 12.72 4.19
C TRP A 7 0.59 11.85 2.94
N LEU A 8 -0.39 12.13 2.08
CA LEU A 8 -0.62 11.35 0.86
C LEU A 8 0.57 11.45 -0.12
N LYS A 9 1.29 12.59 -0.18
CA LYS A 9 2.53 12.74 -0.96
C LYS A 9 3.63 11.83 -0.42
N PHE A 10 3.84 11.84 0.90
CA PHE A 10 4.81 10.95 1.55
C PHE A 10 4.48 9.48 1.28
N VAL A 11 3.22 9.09 1.45
CA VAL A 11 2.78 7.71 1.22
C VAL A 11 2.91 7.31 -0.24
N ALA A 12 2.57 8.20 -1.18
CA ALA A 12 2.73 7.95 -2.60
C ALA A 12 4.20 7.68 -2.97
N LEU A 13 5.11 8.54 -2.54
CA LEU A 13 6.55 8.38 -2.77
C LEU A 13 7.07 7.09 -2.12
N PHE A 14 6.69 6.82 -0.88
CA PHE A 14 7.08 5.59 -0.18
C PHE A 14 6.64 4.34 -0.94
N LYS A 15 5.39 4.30 -1.41
CA LYS A 15 4.84 3.16 -2.18
C LYS A 15 5.54 2.96 -3.52
N ILE A 16 5.79 4.05 -4.25
CA ILE A 16 6.49 4.00 -5.54
C ILE A 16 7.92 3.49 -5.34
N ILE A 17 8.68 4.08 -4.41
CA ILE A 17 10.05 3.65 -4.09
C ILE A 17 10.07 2.19 -3.62
N SER A 18 9.16 1.82 -2.71
CA SER A 18 9.05 0.44 -2.23
C SER A 18 8.77 -0.55 -3.37
N SER A 19 7.86 -0.20 -4.29
CA SER A 19 7.56 -1.06 -5.43
C SER A 19 8.76 -1.28 -6.35
N LEU A 20 9.59 -0.24 -6.56
CA LEU A 20 10.80 -0.32 -7.37
C LEU A 20 11.91 -1.13 -6.69
N LEU A 21 12.10 -0.98 -5.38
CA LEU A 21 13.12 -1.71 -4.62
C LEU A 21 12.86 -3.22 -4.58
N ILE A 22 11.58 -3.64 -4.64
CA ILE A 22 11.20 -5.05 -4.61
C ILE A 22 11.54 -5.78 -5.93
N PHE A 23 11.66 -5.08 -7.06
CA PHE A 23 12.13 -5.68 -8.33
C PHE A 23 13.61 -6.07 -8.30
N LYS A 24 14.38 -5.60 -7.31
CA LYS A 24 15.77 -6.01 -7.12
C LYS A 24 15.78 -7.39 -6.43
N GLU A 25 15.63 -8.44 -7.24
CA GLU A 25 15.42 -9.85 -6.84
C GLU A 25 16.41 -10.39 -5.78
N ASP A 26 17.61 -9.80 -5.66
CA ASP A 26 18.66 -10.28 -4.77
C ASP A 26 18.47 -9.92 -3.28
N PHE A 27 17.74 -8.85 -2.95
CA PHE A 27 17.60 -8.45 -1.55
C PHE A 27 16.67 -9.39 -0.75
N TYR A 28 15.62 -9.90 -1.41
CA TYR A 28 14.58 -10.72 -0.77
C TYR A 28 14.86 -12.22 -0.84
N LYS A 29 15.57 -12.70 -1.87
CA LYS A 29 16.02 -14.11 -1.92
C LYS A 29 16.90 -14.46 -0.72
N ASN A 30 17.68 -13.52 -0.21
CA ASN A 30 18.61 -13.75 0.90
C ASN A 30 17.99 -13.53 2.29
N GLN A 31 16.83 -12.87 2.39
CA GLN A 31 16.15 -12.61 3.67
C GLN A 31 15.06 -13.64 4.03
N MET A 32 14.63 -14.49 3.10
CA MET A 32 13.66 -15.54 3.40
C MET A 32 14.28 -16.89 3.72
N ASN A 33 13.82 -17.46 4.83
CA ASN A 33 13.93 -18.89 5.09
C ASN A 33 13.42 -19.68 3.87
N ASN A 34 14.31 -20.50 3.30
CA ASN A 34 14.04 -21.27 2.09
C ASN A 34 12.80 -22.18 2.21
N ASP A 35 12.44 -22.58 3.43
CA ASP A 35 11.28 -23.44 3.69
C ASP A 35 9.93 -22.74 3.44
N LYS A 36 9.87 -21.40 3.56
CA LYS A 36 8.63 -20.61 3.41
C LYS A 36 8.41 -20.07 2.01
N LYS A 37 9.45 -20.08 1.15
CA LYS A 37 9.35 -19.65 -0.26
C LYS A 37 8.38 -20.48 -1.09
N LYS A 38 8.11 -21.73 -0.69
CA LYS A 38 7.16 -22.63 -1.37
C LYS A 38 5.68 -22.27 -1.16
N LEU A 39 5.37 -21.40 -0.20
CA LEU A 39 3.98 -21.09 0.20
C LEU A 39 3.41 -19.84 -0.46
N VAL A 40 4.24 -19.02 -1.11
CA VAL A 40 3.81 -17.73 -1.69
C VAL A 40 3.92 -17.79 -3.20
N ASN A 41 2.79 -17.63 -3.89
CA ASN A 41 2.76 -17.64 -5.35
C ASN A 41 3.49 -16.38 -5.90
N PRO A 42 4.58 -16.54 -6.66
CA PRO A 42 5.37 -15.41 -7.15
C PRO A 42 4.59 -14.49 -8.12
N LEU A 43 3.61 -15.04 -8.86
CA LEU A 43 2.73 -14.23 -9.71
C LEU A 43 1.87 -13.29 -8.87
N PHE A 44 1.40 -13.76 -7.72
CA PHE A 44 0.56 -12.98 -6.84
C PHE A 44 1.33 -11.83 -6.18
N CYS A 45 2.59 -12.06 -5.79
CA CYS A 45 3.47 -10.99 -5.32
C CYS A 45 3.67 -9.89 -6.37
N ARG A 46 3.83 -10.25 -7.65
CA ARG A 46 3.96 -9.27 -8.75
C ARG A 46 2.68 -8.47 -8.97
N ILE A 47 1.51 -9.11 -8.91
CA ILE A 47 0.21 -8.42 -9.00
C ILE A 47 0.08 -7.39 -7.88
N LEU A 48 0.44 -7.75 -6.65
CA LEU A 48 0.42 -6.84 -5.52
C LEU A 48 1.42 -5.69 -5.66
N GLN A 49 2.60 -5.93 -6.23
CA GLN A 49 3.57 -4.87 -6.51
C GLN A 49 3.00 -3.83 -7.49
N ILE A 50 2.40 -4.31 -8.59
CA ILE A 50 1.73 -3.45 -9.57
C ILE A 50 0.59 -2.66 -8.89
N TRP A 51 -0.15 -3.33 -8.01
CA TRP A 51 -1.20 -2.68 -7.22
C TRP A 51 -0.64 -1.59 -6.30
N PHE A 52 0.47 -1.85 -5.61
CA PHE A 52 1.13 -0.84 -4.77
C PHE A 52 1.60 0.36 -5.57
N PHE A 53 2.18 0.14 -6.74
CA PHE A 53 2.56 1.22 -7.65
C PHE A 53 1.34 2.04 -8.10
N TYR A 54 0.27 1.37 -8.54
CA TYR A 54 -0.99 2.01 -8.92
C TYR A 54 -1.56 2.86 -7.77
N THR A 55 -1.67 2.30 -6.56
CA THR A 55 -2.17 3.06 -5.40
C THR A 55 -1.28 4.23 -5.03
N GLY A 56 0.04 4.14 -5.27
CA GLY A 56 0.98 5.25 -5.11
C GLY A 56 0.67 6.39 -6.08
N VAL A 57 0.46 6.09 -7.36
CA VAL A 57 0.09 7.07 -8.39
C VAL A 57 -1.26 7.72 -8.08
N VAL A 58 -2.28 6.94 -7.75
CA VAL A 58 -3.61 7.47 -7.39
C VAL A 58 -3.52 8.38 -6.15
N SER A 59 -2.73 7.99 -5.14
CA SER A 59 -2.51 8.84 -3.96
C SER A 59 -1.85 10.15 -4.32
N LEU A 60 -0.85 10.13 -5.22
CA LEU A 60 -0.17 11.32 -5.69
C LEU A 60 -1.13 12.27 -6.42
N LEU A 61 -1.92 11.74 -7.36
CA LEU A 61 -2.95 12.51 -8.06
C LEU A 61 -3.97 13.12 -7.09
N THR A 62 -4.41 12.35 -6.09
CA THR A 62 -5.35 12.81 -5.07
C THR A 62 -4.80 14.00 -4.28
N THR A 63 -3.48 14.10 -4.12
CA THR A 63 -2.87 15.22 -3.38
C THR A 63 -3.02 16.57 -4.07
N TYR A 64 -3.16 16.57 -5.39
CA TYR A 64 -3.35 17.77 -6.22
C TYR A 64 -4.82 18.10 -6.46
N SER A 65 -5.73 17.18 -6.14
CA SER A 65 -7.17 17.35 -6.41
C SER A 65 -8.01 16.76 -5.28
N LEU A 66 -7.78 17.23 -4.06
CA LEU A 66 -8.53 16.82 -2.86
C LEU A 66 -10.02 17.22 -2.93
N ASP A 67 -10.35 18.23 -3.72
CA ASP A 67 -11.73 18.70 -3.90
C ASP A 67 -12.56 17.79 -4.83
N ASN A 68 -11.92 16.81 -5.49
CA ASN A 68 -12.60 15.84 -6.34
C ASN A 68 -13.05 14.61 -5.53
N LYS A 69 -14.35 14.55 -5.21
CA LYS A 69 -14.98 13.45 -4.45
C LYS A 69 -14.71 12.07 -5.06
N GLU A 70 -14.81 11.93 -6.37
CA GLU A 70 -14.63 10.66 -7.07
C GLU A 70 -13.18 10.18 -6.98
N LEU A 71 -12.23 11.10 -7.13
CA LEU A 71 -10.80 10.79 -7.01
C LEU A 71 -10.44 10.38 -5.58
N VAL A 72 -10.96 11.10 -4.58
CA VAL A 72 -10.77 10.77 -3.15
C VAL A 72 -11.39 9.41 -2.81
N LEU A 73 -12.59 9.11 -3.33
CA LEU A 73 -13.25 7.81 -3.12
C LEU A 73 -12.48 6.68 -3.81
N SER A 74 -12.02 6.89 -5.05
CA SER A 74 -11.19 5.93 -5.79
C SER A 74 -9.89 5.65 -5.04
N CYS A 75 -9.24 6.71 -4.53
CA CYS A 75 -8.08 6.61 -3.68
C CYS A 75 -8.39 5.76 -2.44
N PHE A 76 -9.46 6.07 -1.70
CA PHE A 76 -9.90 5.31 -0.53
C PHE A 76 -10.12 3.82 -0.82
N ILE A 77 -10.86 3.48 -1.88
CA ILE A 77 -11.12 2.09 -2.29
C ILE A 77 -9.81 1.38 -2.64
N SER A 78 -8.88 2.07 -3.31
CA SER A 78 -7.59 1.50 -3.69
C SER A 78 -6.74 1.07 -2.48
N TYR A 79 -6.91 1.72 -1.32
CA TYR A 79 -6.30 1.33 -0.05
C TYR A 79 -7.01 0.15 0.64
N LEU A 80 -8.30 -0.07 0.39
CA LEU A 80 -9.08 -1.17 0.97
C LEU A 80 -8.84 -2.52 0.29
N ILE A 81 -8.61 -2.53 -1.03
CA ILE A 81 -8.43 -3.76 -1.80
C ILE A 81 -7.26 -4.65 -1.31
N PRO A 82 -6.07 -4.12 -0.99
CA PRO A 82 -4.95 -4.96 -0.53
C PRO A 82 -5.03 -5.34 0.96
N LEU A 83 -5.99 -4.80 1.72
CA LEU A 83 -6.09 -5.00 3.17
C LEU A 83 -6.36 -6.46 3.57
N PRO A 84 -7.33 -7.19 2.96
CA PRO A 84 -7.56 -8.60 3.26
C PRO A 84 -6.33 -9.47 3.01
N TYR A 85 -5.58 -9.15 1.96
CA TYR A 85 -4.33 -9.83 1.66
C TYR A 85 -3.26 -9.54 2.71
N LEU A 86 -3.05 -8.27 3.06
CA LEU A 86 -2.07 -7.88 4.09
C LEU A 86 -2.39 -8.54 5.43
N ILE A 87 -3.68 -8.62 5.81
CA ILE A 87 -4.15 -9.31 7.02
C ILE A 87 -3.85 -10.81 6.93
N ASN A 88 -4.19 -11.45 5.81
CA ASN A 88 -3.97 -12.89 5.62
C ASN A 88 -2.47 -13.25 5.69
N GLU A 89 -1.60 -12.48 5.03
CA GLU A 89 -0.15 -12.66 5.12
C GLU A 89 0.39 -12.43 6.53
N PHE A 90 -0.10 -11.40 7.23
CA PHE A 90 0.39 -11.05 8.56
C PHE A 90 -0.01 -12.07 9.63
N PHE A 91 -1.26 -12.53 9.63
CA PHE A 91 -1.81 -13.40 10.68
C PHE A 91 -1.69 -14.90 10.35
N ILE A 92 -1.98 -15.30 9.11
CA ILE A 92 -2.15 -16.71 8.73
C ILE A 92 -0.84 -17.27 8.18
N HIS A 93 -0.34 -16.71 7.09
CA HIS A 93 0.80 -17.32 6.41
C HIS A 93 2.13 -17.00 7.10
N LYS A 94 2.26 -15.86 7.80
CA LYS A 94 3.47 -15.47 8.54
C LYS A 94 4.75 -15.61 7.69
N THR A 95 4.62 -15.53 6.36
CA THR A 95 5.58 -16.11 5.42
C THR A 95 6.50 -15.09 4.83
N TYR A 96 6.06 -13.86 4.56
CA TYR A 96 6.86 -13.01 3.67
C TYR A 96 6.93 -11.52 4.02
N ALA A 97 6.18 -11.01 5.01
CA ALA A 97 5.96 -9.57 5.11
C ALA A 97 6.15 -8.95 6.52
N LYS A 98 6.89 -9.59 7.43
CA LYS A 98 7.09 -9.02 8.77
C LYS A 98 7.79 -7.65 8.77
N ILE A 99 8.58 -7.34 7.75
CA ILE A 99 9.25 -6.03 7.59
C ILE A 99 8.39 -5.11 6.72
N HIS A 100 7.95 -5.57 5.54
CA HIS A 100 7.16 -4.73 4.63
C HIS A 100 5.71 -4.51 5.06
N ALA A 101 4.96 -5.56 5.44
CA ALA A 101 3.58 -5.38 5.91
C ALA A 101 3.52 -4.63 7.24
N LEU A 102 4.54 -4.74 8.11
CA LEU A 102 4.57 -4.00 9.37
C LEU A 102 4.71 -2.48 9.15
N HIS A 103 5.34 -2.04 8.06
CA HIS A 103 5.42 -0.63 7.71
C HIS A 103 4.24 -0.19 6.83
N ILE A 104 3.82 -1.04 5.88
CA ILE A 104 2.75 -0.71 4.93
C ILE A 104 1.36 -0.71 5.58
N LEU A 105 1.07 -1.66 6.47
CA LEU A 105 -0.24 -1.78 7.12
C LEU A 105 -0.63 -0.52 7.91
N PRO A 106 0.20 0.02 8.84
CA PRO A 106 -0.15 1.24 9.55
C PRO A 106 -0.26 2.45 8.62
N ILE A 107 0.58 2.54 7.58
CA ILE A 107 0.49 3.60 6.57
C ILE A 107 -0.85 3.54 5.83
N CYS A 108 -1.29 2.35 5.41
CA CYS A 108 -2.58 2.16 4.78
C CYS A 108 -3.74 2.51 5.72
N LEU A 109 -3.70 2.06 6.98
CA LEU A 109 -4.74 2.35 7.97
C LEU A 109 -4.87 3.85 8.26
N ILE A 110 -3.77 4.55 8.47
CA ILE A 110 -3.79 6.01 8.70
C ILE A 110 -4.35 6.74 7.48
N SER A 111 -3.98 6.29 6.27
CA SER A 111 -4.48 6.89 5.02
C SER A 111 -5.98 6.66 4.82
N ILE A 112 -6.48 5.46 5.16
CA ILE A 112 -7.92 5.13 5.13
C ILE A 112 -8.69 6.03 6.09
N ILE A 113 -8.21 6.18 7.34
CA ILE A 113 -8.84 7.04 8.34
C ILE A 113 -8.84 8.51 7.87
N GLY A 114 -7.71 8.99 7.35
CA GLY A 114 -7.59 10.35 6.85
C GLY A 114 -8.50 10.65 5.66
N LEU A 115 -8.58 9.75 4.68
CA LEU A 115 -9.45 9.88 3.51
C LEU A 115 -10.93 9.76 3.89
N PHE A 116 -11.28 8.86 4.82
CA PHE A 116 -12.65 8.70 5.31
C PHE A 116 -13.14 9.96 6.05
N ASN A 117 -12.31 10.50 6.94
CA ASN A 117 -12.63 11.75 7.64
C ASN A 117 -12.78 12.92 6.65
N HIS A 118 -11.92 12.99 5.64
CA HIS A 118 -12.05 14.01 4.59
C HIS A 118 -13.36 13.87 3.80
N LEU A 119 -13.75 12.64 3.46
CA LEU A 119 -15.02 12.37 2.79
C LEU A 119 -16.22 12.81 3.62
N LEU A 120 -16.22 12.57 4.93
CA LEU A 120 -17.33 12.94 5.82
C LEU A 120 -17.45 14.44 6.09
N VAL A 121 -16.32 15.14 6.18
CA VAL A 121 -16.31 16.57 6.57
C VAL A 121 -16.53 17.49 5.37
N ASN A 122 -16.02 17.11 4.19
CA ASN A 122 -15.98 17.98 3.02
C ASN A 122 -17.00 17.62 1.92
N PHE A 123 -17.74 16.50 2.02
CA PHE A 123 -18.67 16.02 0.98
C PHE A 123 -19.89 15.28 1.52
#